data_AF-A0AA96T2B0-F1
#
_entry.id   AF-A0AA96T2B0-F1
#
_cell.length_a   1.000
_cell.length_b   1.000
_cell.length_c   1.000
_cell.angle_alpha   90.00
_cell.angle_beta   90.00
_cell.angle_gamma   90.00
#
_symmetry.space_group_name_H-M   'P 1'
#
loop_
_entity.id
_entity.type
_entity.pdbx_description
1 polymer ?
#
loop_
_entity_poly.entity_id
_entity_poly.type
_entity_poly.pdbx_seq_one_letter_code
_entity_poly.pdbx_strand_id
1 'polypeptide(L)'
;MSWSARFPEPIALPAGGKLTTLEDAGAYITRLPKEKQATKEWQNATHVLIQAADHGGPIEFARLGMMQALWPKGTPVYHSVDKDPKWRNRPKLVRDR
;
A
#
# COMPACT_ATOMS: atom_id res chain seq x y z
N MET A 1 4.55 -20.14 0.47
CA MET A 1 4.89 -20.05 -0.98
C MET A 1 6.40 -20.16 -1.05
N SER A 2 7.05 -19.74 -2.13
CA SER A 2 8.52 -19.62 -2.18
C SER A 2 8.89 -18.18 -2.49
N TRP A 3 10.11 -17.78 -2.11
CA TRP A 3 10.66 -16.46 -2.46
C TRP A 3 10.71 -16.22 -3.98
N SER A 4 10.83 -17.30 -4.77
CA SER A 4 10.77 -17.26 -6.23
C SER A 4 9.36 -17.01 -6.81
N ALA A 5 8.32 -16.94 -5.98
CA ALA A 5 6.97 -16.67 -6.44
C ALA A 5 6.87 -15.28 -7.09
N ARG A 6 6.20 -15.23 -8.23
CA ARG A 6 6.00 -14.00 -9.01
C ARG A 6 4.76 -13.26 -8.53
N PHE A 7 4.84 -11.93 -8.57
CA PHE A 7 3.65 -11.09 -8.49
C PHE A 7 2.79 -11.30 -9.74
N PRO A 8 1.46 -11.40 -9.60
CA PRO A 8 0.56 -11.44 -10.76
C PRO A 8 0.72 -10.22 -11.67
N GLU A 9 0.91 -9.04 -11.06
CA GLU A 9 1.30 -7.82 -11.76
C GLU A 9 2.60 -7.26 -11.17
N PRO A 10 3.67 -7.12 -11.98
CA PRO A 10 4.94 -6.56 -11.52
C PRO A 10 4.81 -5.15 -10.94
N ILE A 11 5.65 -4.83 -9.95
CA ILE A 11 5.63 -3.52 -9.28
C ILE A 11 6.65 -2.61 -9.96
N ALA A 12 6.20 -1.53 -10.59
CA ALA A 12 7.11 -0.56 -11.20
C ALA A 12 7.87 0.26 -10.14
N LEU A 13 9.15 0.53 -10.36
CA LEU A 13 9.94 1.35 -9.44
C LEU A 13 9.97 2.82 -9.89
N PRO A 14 10.01 3.79 -8.94
CA PRO A 14 10.11 5.21 -9.28
C PRO A 14 11.36 5.58 -10.09
N ALA A 15 12.46 4.84 -9.88
CA ALA A 15 13.73 5.03 -10.59
C ALA A 15 13.81 4.28 -11.94
N GLY A 16 12.71 3.65 -12.38
CA GLY A 16 12.70 2.75 -13.51
C GLY A 16 12.97 1.29 -13.12
N GLY A 17 12.49 0.36 -13.94
CA GLY A 17 12.51 -1.08 -13.66
C GLY A 17 11.25 -1.59 -12.96
N LYS A 18 11.19 -2.90 -12.74
CA LYS A 18 10.05 -3.58 -12.13
C LYS A 18 10.52 -4.71 -11.21
N LEU A 19 9.81 -4.90 -10.10
CA LEU A 19 9.96 -6.06 -9.22
C LEU A 19 9.00 -7.15 -9.68
N THR A 20 9.53 -8.33 -9.99
CA THR A 20 8.73 -9.43 -10.55
C THR A 20 8.45 -10.52 -9.54
N THR A 21 9.33 -10.73 -8.57
CA THR A 21 9.23 -11.79 -7.55
C THR A 21 9.26 -11.23 -6.12
N LEU A 22 8.85 -12.07 -5.15
CA LEU A 22 9.01 -11.75 -3.73
C LEU A 22 10.50 -11.59 -3.35
N GLU A 23 11.37 -12.37 -3.98
CA GLU A 23 12.83 -12.25 -3.84
C GLU A 23 13.34 -10.90 -4.34
N ASP A 24 12.89 -10.43 -5.51
CA ASP A 24 13.23 -9.09 -6.03
C ASP A 24 12.83 -8.01 -5.03
N ALA A 25 11.63 -8.13 -4.44
CA ALA A 25 11.15 -7.20 -3.42
C ALA A 25 11.99 -7.25 -2.14
N GLY A 26 12.38 -8.43 -1.67
CA GLY A 26 13.26 -8.59 -0.50
C GLY A 26 14.65 -8.01 -0.74
N ALA A 27 15.23 -8.28 -1.90
CA ALA A 27 16.50 -7.69 -2.34
C ALA A 27 16.41 -6.15 -2.46
N TYR A 28 15.25 -5.63 -2.89
CA TYR A 28 15.03 -4.18 -2.91
C TYR A 28 15.01 -3.58 -1.51
N ILE A 29 14.26 -4.16 -0.58
CA ILE A 29 14.16 -3.68 0.81
C ILE A 29 15.53 -3.65 1.49
N THR A 30 16.30 -4.73 1.37
CA THR A 30 17.63 -4.86 2.02
C THR A 30 18.65 -3.84 1.51
N ARG A 31 18.48 -3.31 0.29
CA ARG A 31 19.35 -2.26 -0.29
C ARG A 31 18.97 -0.85 0.17
N LEU A 32 17.83 -0.65 0.81
CA LEU A 32 17.42 0.67 1.30
C LEU A 32 18.25 1.10 2.51
N PRO A 33 18.45 2.42 2.72
CA PRO A 33 19.01 2.94 3.97
C PRO A 33 18.19 2.49 5.19
N LYS A 34 18.85 2.21 6.31
CA LYS A 34 18.19 1.76 7.56
C LYS A 34 17.07 2.70 8.02
N GLU A 35 17.25 4.00 7.84
CA GLU A 35 16.24 5.02 8.17
C GLU A 35 14.94 4.83 7.39
N LYS A 36 15.03 4.50 6.10
CA LYS A 36 13.86 4.19 5.28
C LYS A 36 13.24 2.85 5.69
N GLN A 37 14.06 1.82 5.93
CA GLN A 37 13.54 0.53 6.38
C GLN A 37 12.79 0.63 7.72
N ALA A 38 13.18 1.57 8.59
CA ALA A 38 12.55 1.78 9.88
C ALA A 38 11.19 2.48 9.81
N THR A 39 10.78 3.05 8.66
CA THR A 39 9.45 3.67 8.57
C THR A 39 8.36 2.61 8.61
N LYS A 40 7.17 3.02 9.08
CA LYS A 40 6.04 2.10 9.28
C LYS A 40 5.62 1.40 7.98
N GLU A 41 5.70 2.10 6.85
CA GLU A 41 5.36 1.58 5.53
C GLU A 41 6.30 0.45 5.12
N TRP A 42 7.61 0.63 5.31
CA TRP A 42 8.62 -0.37 4.97
C TRP A 42 8.61 -1.56 5.95
N GLN A 43 8.35 -1.33 7.23
CA GLN A 43 8.15 -2.41 8.21
C GLN A 43 6.92 -3.26 7.86
N ASN A 44 5.80 -2.60 7.53
CA ASN A 44 4.60 -3.30 7.09
C ASN A 44 4.86 -4.10 5.82
N ALA A 45 5.50 -3.50 4.81
CA ALA A 45 5.88 -4.16 3.56
C ALA A 45 6.74 -5.40 3.81
N THR A 46 7.73 -5.30 4.70
CA THR A 46 8.60 -6.43 5.09
C THR A 46 7.80 -7.54 5.75
N HIS A 47 6.89 -7.21 6.67
CA HIS A 47 6.05 -8.20 7.35
C HIS A 47 5.17 -8.97 6.38
N VAL A 48 4.44 -8.28 5.50
CA VAL A 48 3.56 -8.95 4.52
C VAL A 48 4.34 -9.74 3.48
N LEU A 49 5.55 -9.32 3.15
CA LEU A 49 6.44 -10.03 2.24
C LEU A 49 6.90 -11.37 2.84
N ILE A 50 7.34 -11.37 4.10
CA ILE A 50 7.73 -12.59 4.83
C ILE A 50 6.51 -13.52 4.99
N GLN A 51 5.34 -12.97 5.34
CA GLN A 51 4.10 -13.76 5.43
C GLN A 51 3.78 -14.46 4.11
N ALA A 52 3.88 -13.76 2.98
CA ALA A 52 3.64 -14.36 1.67
C ALA A 52 4.67 -15.46 1.36
N ALA A 53 5.96 -15.18 1.54
CA ALA A 53 7.03 -16.11 1.22
C ALA A 53 7.01 -17.36 2.12
N ASP A 54 7.15 -17.17 3.44
CA ASP A 54 7.46 -18.26 4.38
C ASP A 54 6.22 -18.92 4.98
N HIS A 55 5.11 -18.19 5.08
CA HIS A 55 3.89 -18.66 5.76
C HIS A 55 2.71 -18.91 4.81
N GLY A 56 2.90 -18.71 3.50
CA GLY A 56 1.84 -18.93 2.51
C GLY A 56 0.74 -17.87 2.54
N GLY A 57 1.05 -16.67 3.06
CA GLY A 57 0.16 -15.53 3.00
C GLY A 57 -0.11 -15.04 1.57
N PRO A 58 -1.10 -14.16 1.37
CA PRO A 58 -1.47 -13.68 0.04
C PRO A 58 -0.37 -12.80 -0.61
N ILE A 59 0.07 -13.15 -1.81
CA ILE A 59 1.05 -12.37 -2.61
C ILE A 59 0.56 -10.93 -2.85
N GLU A 60 -0.74 -10.75 -3.02
CA GLU A 60 -1.33 -9.43 -3.22
C GLU A 60 -1.11 -8.49 -2.01
N PHE A 61 -1.02 -9.02 -0.79
CA PHE A 61 -0.69 -8.20 0.37
C PHE A 61 0.77 -7.75 0.34
N ALA A 62 1.70 -8.64 -0.04
CA ALA A 62 3.09 -8.26 -0.28
C ALA A 62 3.20 -7.18 -1.35
N ARG A 63 2.42 -7.30 -2.43
CA ARG A 63 2.33 -6.29 -3.49
C ARG A 63 1.84 -4.94 -2.97
N LEU A 64 0.70 -4.93 -2.27
CA LEU A 64 0.11 -3.70 -1.72
C LEU A 64 1.03 -3.02 -0.69
N GLY A 65 1.69 -3.80 0.16
CA GLY A 65 2.66 -3.27 1.12
C GLY A 65 3.83 -2.56 0.42
N MET A 66 4.40 -3.21 -0.59
CA MET A 66 5.46 -2.60 -1.42
C MET A 66 4.98 -1.34 -2.14
N MET A 67 3.79 -1.36 -2.73
CA MET A 67 3.22 -0.16 -3.37
C MET A 67 3.03 0.99 -2.38
N GLN A 68 2.50 0.72 -1.18
CA GLN A 68 2.32 1.75 -0.17
C GLN A 68 3.66 2.37 0.29
N ALA A 69 4.72 1.56 0.37
CA ALA A 69 6.04 2.02 0.77
C ALA A 69 6.76 2.80 -0.34
N LEU A 70 6.52 2.46 -1.61
CA LEU A 70 7.09 3.16 -2.76
C LEU A 70 6.40 4.50 -3.07
N TRP A 71 5.08 4.55 -2.90
CA TRP A 71 4.26 5.75 -3.12
C TRP A 71 3.53 6.14 -1.83
N PRO A 72 4.26 6.68 -0.83
CA PRO A 72 3.65 7.12 0.41
C PRO A 72 2.60 8.18 0.10
N LYS A 73 1.40 8.01 0.66
CA LYS A 73 0.36 9.03 0.55
C LYS A 73 0.83 10.29 1.26
N GLY A 74 0.75 11.42 0.58
CA GLY A 74 0.94 12.72 1.21
C GLY A 74 -0.10 12.96 2.32
N THR A 75 0.12 13.99 3.13
CA THR A 75 -0.90 14.43 4.08
C THR A 75 -2.17 14.80 3.31
N PRO A 76 -3.35 14.29 3.72
CA PRO A 76 -4.58 14.68 3.07
C PRO A 76 -4.78 16.17 3.27
N VAL A 77 -4.68 16.94 2.19
CA VAL A 77 -5.04 18.36 2.19
C VAL A 77 -6.55 18.42 2.17
N TYR A 78 -7.15 18.60 3.34
CA TYR A 78 -8.58 18.88 3.41
C TYR A 78 -8.78 20.33 2.98
N HIS A 79 -9.13 20.53 1.71
CA HIS A 79 -9.78 21.77 1.34
C HIS A 79 -11.11 21.78 2.10
N SER A 80 -11.21 22.68 3.10
CA SER A 80 -12.50 23.11 3.61
C SER A 80 -13.22 23.73 2.44
N VAL A 81 -13.89 22.90 1.63
CA VAL A 81 -14.99 23.36 0.81
C VAL A 81 -15.91 23.98 1.83
N ASP A 82 -16.10 25.30 1.79
CA ASP A 82 -17.24 25.96 2.40
C ASP A 82 -18.47 25.28 1.80
N LYS A 83 -18.85 24.16 2.41
CA LYS A 83 -19.97 23.36 1.95
C LYS A 83 -21.16 24.20 2.32
N ASP A 84 -21.61 24.99 1.35
CA ASP A 84 -22.90 25.64 1.39
C ASP A 84 -23.92 24.56 1.81
N PRO A 85 -24.52 24.68 3.00
CA PRO A 85 -25.31 23.60 3.61
C PRO A 85 -26.64 23.35 2.88
N LYS A 86 -26.83 23.85 1.66
CA LYS A 86 -27.96 23.58 0.76
C LYS A 86 -28.41 22.11 0.73
N TRP A 87 -27.50 21.15 0.90
CA TRP A 87 -27.81 19.71 0.93
C TRP A 87 -28.38 19.18 2.27
N ARG A 88 -28.37 19.98 3.35
CA ARG A 88 -28.96 19.63 4.66
C ARG A 88 -30.48 19.81 4.70
N ASN A 89 -31.08 20.49 3.72
CA ASN A 89 -32.54 20.57 3.56
C ASN A 89 -33.07 19.32 2.84
N ARG A 90 -32.85 18.12 3.39
CA ARG A 90 -33.54 16.91 2.92
C ARG A 90 -34.91 16.85 3.61
N PRO A 91 -36.02 16.71 2.85
CA PRO A 91 -37.29 16.32 3.45
C PRO A 91 -37.09 15.04 4.27
N LYS A 92 -37.72 14.95 5.44
CA LYS A 92 -37.71 13.72 6.25
C LYS A 92 -38.12 12.55 5.35
N LEU A 93 -37.36 11.46 5.41
CA LEU A 93 -37.73 10.25 4.67
C LEU A 93 -39.09 9.78 5.19
N VAL A 94 -39.92 9.17 4.33
CA VAL A 94 -41.28 8.71 4.69
C VAL A 94 -41.28 7.78 5.91
N ARG A 95 -40.15 7.08 6.16
CA ARG A 95 -39.92 6.24 7.34
C ARG A 95 -39.74 7.00 8.67
N ASP A 96 -39.42 8.29 8.61
CA ASP A 96 -39.19 9.18 9.76
C ASP A 96 -40.43 10.09 10.02
N ARG A 97 -41.58 9.75 9.43
CA ARG A 97 -42.86 10.46 9.55
C ARG A 97 -43.79 9.75 10.52
#